data_AF-A0A4G4FJM8-F1
#
_entry.id   AF-A0A4G4FJM8-F1
#
_cell.length_a   1.000
_cell.length_b   1.000
_cell.length_c   1.000
_cell.angle_alpha   90.00
_cell.angle_beta   90.00
_cell.angle_gamma   90.00
#
_symmetry.space_group_name_H-M   'P 1'
#
loop_
_entity.id
_entity.type
_entity.pdbx_description
1 polymer ?
#
loop_
_entity_poly.entity_id
_entity_poly.type
_entity_poly.pdbx_seq_one_letter_code
_entity_poly.pdbx_strand_id
1 'polypeptide(L)'
;MDNLYLVKDDSQLATFRDFVVRNTEKLKDYQSFLKNELAVCDLPQAVIWSDFNAATQIIRESAVPTYTNNRRMVMMPDLAVWKELYLYQLMDYECSEQTQAIESHYSFFI
;
A
#
# COMPACT_ATOMS: atom_id res chain seq x y z
N MET A 1 -7.57 6.83 -13.50
CA MET A 1 -6.86 7.16 -12.26
C MET A 1 -5.39 7.32 -12.61
N ASP A 2 -4.85 8.51 -12.46
CA ASP A 2 -3.49 8.82 -12.88
C ASP A 2 -2.46 8.25 -11.89
N ASN A 3 -1.30 7.83 -12.38
CA ASN A 3 -0.18 7.40 -11.54
C ASN A 3 0.79 8.58 -11.38
N LEU A 4 0.82 9.16 -10.19
CA LEU A 4 1.74 10.21 -9.79
C LEU A 4 2.80 9.64 -8.86
N TYR A 5 4.01 10.21 -8.90
CA TYR A 5 5.15 9.69 -8.15
C TYR A 5 5.75 10.82 -7.32
N LEU A 6 5.80 10.63 -6.00
CA LEU A 6 6.55 11.49 -5.10
C LEU A 6 7.80 10.75 -4.67
N VAL A 7 8.91 11.11 -5.30
CA VAL A 7 10.17 10.38 -5.24
C VAL A 7 11.33 11.32 -4.95
N LYS A 8 12.39 10.79 -4.34
CA LYS A 8 13.62 11.51 -3.99
C LYS A 8 14.58 11.65 -5.15
N ASP A 9 14.62 10.65 -6.04
CA ASP A 9 15.56 10.55 -7.13
C ASP A 9 15.04 9.63 -8.26
N ASP A 10 15.79 9.59 -9.36
CA ASP A 10 15.46 8.81 -10.56
C ASP A 10 15.48 7.29 -10.32
N SER A 11 16.29 6.81 -9.38
CA SER A 11 16.35 5.38 -9.04
C SER A 11 15.06 4.92 -8.38
N GLN A 12 14.55 5.72 -7.44
CA GLN A 12 13.27 5.47 -6.81
C GLN A 12 12.11 5.58 -7.81
N LEU A 13 12.17 6.54 -8.74
CA LEU A 13 11.19 6.65 -9.82
C LEU A 13 11.14 5.38 -10.68
N ALA A 14 12.30 4.87 -11.09
CA ALA A 14 12.39 3.65 -11.88
C ALA A 14 11.80 2.45 -11.12
N THR A 15 12.17 2.30 -9.85
CA THR A 15 11.67 1.23 -8.98
C THR A 15 10.14 1.26 -8.86
N PHE A 16 9.55 2.45 -8.63
CA PHE A 16 8.10 2.58 -8.49
C PHE A 16 7.37 2.34 -9.80
N ARG A 17 7.91 2.83 -10.93
CA ARG A 17 7.35 2.55 -12.26
C ARG A 17 7.36 1.06 -12.56
N ASP A 18 8.47 0.38 -12.28
CA ASP A 18 8.57 -1.06 -12.49
C ASP A 18 7.56 -1.83 -11.63
N PHE A 19 7.37 -1.42 -10.37
CA PHE A 19 6.33 -2.01 -9.52
C PHE A 19 4.94 -1.82 -10.13
N VAL A 20 4.59 -0.61 -10.57
CA VAL A 20 3.28 -0.31 -11.17
C VAL A 20 3.08 -1.14 -12.43
N VAL A 21 4.06 -1.19 -13.33
CA VAL A 21 3.99 -1.97 -14.58
C VAL A 21 3.79 -3.45 -14.29
N ARG A 22 4.60 -4.04 -13.39
CA ARG A 22 4.50 -5.47 -13.04
C ARG A 22 3.15 -5.84 -12.42
N ASN A 23 2.48 -4.90 -11.76
CA ASN A 23 1.23 -5.16 -11.04
C ASN A 23 -0.01 -4.57 -11.72
N THR A 24 0.13 -3.93 -12.89
CA THR A 24 -0.98 -3.20 -13.53
C THR A 24 -2.19 -4.09 -13.81
N GLU A 25 -2.00 -5.30 -14.33
CA GLU A 25 -3.12 -6.21 -14.61
C GLU A 25 -3.79 -6.69 -13.33
N LYS A 26 -3.01 -7.08 -12.30
CA LYS A 26 -3.56 -7.44 -10.98
C LYS A 26 -4.36 -6.31 -10.35
N LEU A 27 -3.89 -5.06 -10.48
CA LEU A 27 -4.58 -3.88 -9.97
C LEU A 27 -5.90 -3.63 -10.72
N LYS A 28 -5.95 -3.83 -12.04
CA LYS A 28 -7.18 -3.72 -12.82
C LYS A 28 -8.19 -4.82 -12.47
N ASP A 29 -7.73 -6.04 -12.26
CA ASP A 29 -8.58 -7.16 -11.86
C ASP A 29 -9.18 -6.88 -10.48
N TYR A 30 -8.37 -6.44 -9.53
CA TYR A 30 -8.82 -6.09 -8.19
C TYR A 30 -9.80 -4.91 -8.20
N GLN A 31 -9.53 -3.88 -9.01
CA GLN A 31 -10.45 -2.76 -9.19
C GLN A 31 -11.80 -3.21 -9.77
N SER A 32 -11.78 -4.14 -10.73
CA SER A 32 -13.00 -4.71 -11.32
C SER A 32 -13.79 -5.51 -10.29
N PHE A 33 -13.10 -6.29 -9.45
CA PHE A 33 -13.71 -6.98 -8.31
C PHE A 33 -14.38 -6.00 -7.34
N LEU A 34 -13.67 -4.96 -6.89
CA LEU A 34 -14.22 -3.96 -5.98
C LEU A 34 -15.47 -3.27 -6.55
N LYS A 35 -15.45 -2.98 -7.86
CA LYS A 35 -16.60 -2.37 -8.53
C LYS A 35 -17.80 -3.31 -8.60
N ASN A 36 -17.58 -4.56 -9.01
CA ASN A 36 -18.66 -5.49 -9.30
C ASN A 36 -19.25 -6.12 -8.03
N GLU A 37 -18.40 -6.45 -7.05
CA GLU A 37 -18.81 -7.18 -5.85
C GLU A 37 -19.12 -6.27 -4.66
N LEU A 38 -18.49 -5.09 -4.59
CA LEU A 38 -18.62 -4.17 -3.45
C LEU A 38 -19.18 -2.79 -3.85
N ALA A 39 -19.64 -2.63 -5.10
CA ALA A 39 -20.21 -1.39 -5.62
C ALA A 39 -19.31 -0.14 -5.43
N VAL A 40 -17.99 -0.32 -5.45
CA VAL A 40 -17.02 0.79 -5.39
C VAL A 40 -16.97 1.50 -6.74
N CYS A 41 -17.87 2.46 -6.91
CA CYS A 41 -18.03 3.21 -8.17
C CYS A 41 -17.23 4.52 -8.20
N ASP A 42 -17.02 5.14 -7.04
CA ASP A 42 -16.31 6.42 -6.93
C ASP A 42 -14.83 6.17 -6.72
N LEU A 43 -14.08 6.29 -7.80
CA LEU A 43 -12.63 6.08 -7.80
C LEU A 43 -11.89 7.39 -7.51
N PRO A 44 -10.74 7.34 -6.82
CA PRO A 44 -9.90 8.52 -6.72
C PRO A 44 -9.39 8.93 -8.10
N GLN A 45 -9.10 10.22 -8.26
CA GLN A 45 -8.63 10.79 -9.51
C GLN A 45 -7.20 10.33 -9.82
N ALA A 46 -6.37 10.16 -8.78
CA ALA A 46 -4.98 9.71 -8.91
C ALA A 46 -4.54 8.81 -7.75
N VAL A 47 -3.55 7.96 -8.02
CA VAL A 47 -2.69 7.32 -7.02
C VAL A 47 -1.39 8.09 -6.95
N ILE A 48 -0.96 8.45 -5.75
CA ILE A 48 0.38 8.96 -5.47
C ILE A 48 1.19 7.81 -4.89
N TRP A 49 2.17 7.35 -5.66
CA TRP A 49 3.17 6.38 -5.20
C TRP A 49 4.28 7.15 -4.48
N SER A 50 4.48 6.84 -3.21
CA SER A 50 5.42 7.56 -2.35
C SER A 50 6.13 6.60 -1.41
N ASP A 51 7.30 7.01 -0.91
CA ASP A 51 7.93 6.28 0.20
C ASP A 51 7.19 6.48 1.53
N PHE A 52 7.58 5.71 2.54
CA PHE A 52 6.97 5.74 3.86
C PHE A 52 6.95 7.16 4.43
N ASN A 53 8.12 7.80 4.53
CA ASN A 53 8.25 9.13 5.12
C ASN A 53 7.41 10.17 4.39
N ALA A 54 7.44 10.16 3.05
CA ALA A 54 6.63 11.05 2.25
C ALA A 54 5.13 10.85 2.48
N ALA A 55 4.67 9.59 2.58
CA ALA A 55 3.28 9.26 2.85
C ALA A 55 2.80 9.69 4.25
N THR A 56 3.63 9.47 5.27
CA THR A 56 3.27 9.57 6.71
C THR A 56 3.63 10.88 7.38
N GLN A 57 4.55 11.65 6.80
CA GLN A 57 5.05 12.89 7.41
C GLN A 57 4.87 14.09 6.47
N ILE A 58 5.13 13.92 5.16
CA ILE A 58 5.11 15.05 4.22
C ILE A 58 3.71 15.32 3.67
N ILE A 59 3.05 14.30 3.12
CA ILE A 59 1.72 14.48 2.50
C ILE A 59 0.66 14.62 3.61
N ARG A 60 0.79 13.82 4.67
CA ARG A 60 -0.15 13.80 5.79
C ARG A 60 0.52 13.18 7.00
N GLU A 61 0.33 13.77 8.17
CA GLU A 61 0.65 13.15 9.46
C GLU A 61 -0.27 11.94 9.69
N SER A 62 0.28 10.73 9.51
CA SER A 62 -0.45 9.46 9.64
C SER A 62 0.52 8.33 9.97
N ALA A 63 0.09 7.36 10.78
CA ALA A 63 0.91 6.19 11.10
C ALA A 63 1.03 5.19 9.94
N VAL A 64 0.07 5.21 9.00
CA VAL A 64 0.01 4.24 7.89
C VAL A 64 0.33 4.97 6.58
N PRO A 65 1.25 4.45 5.75
CA PRO A 65 1.70 5.12 4.53
C PRO A 65 0.70 4.97 3.38
N THR A 66 -0.58 4.76 3.68
CA THR A 66 -1.63 4.53 2.70
C THR A 66 -2.97 4.98 3.23
N TYR A 67 -3.65 5.75 2.39
CA TYR A 67 -4.98 6.25 2.66
C TYR A 67 -5.61 6.72 1.36
N THR A 68 -6.94 6.74 1.35
CA THR A 68 -7.72 7.25 0.23
C THR A 68 -8.63 8.38 0.70
N ASN A 69 -8.92 9.30 -0.20
CA ASN A 69 -9.99 10.28 -0.06
C ASN A 69 -10.63 10.52 -1.44
N ASN A 70 -11.64 11.38 -1.51
CA ASN A 70 -12.41 11.63 -2.74
C ASN A 70 -11.60 12.19 -3.91
N ARG A 71 -10.33 12.55 -3.71
CA ARG A 71 -9.45 13.10 -4.76
C ARG A 71 -8.30 12.17 -5.08
N ARG A 72 -7.63 11.62 -4.08
CA ARG A 72 -6.41 10.85 -4.26
C ARG A 72 -6.33 9.65 -3.34
N MET A 73 -5.62 8.65 -3.80
CA MET A 73 -5.09 7.56 -3.00
C MET A 73 -3.58 7.75 -2.87
N VAL A 74 -3.03 7.57 -1.68
CA VAL A 74 -1.57 7.52 -1.44
C VAL A 74 -1.21 6.07 -1.15
N MET A 75 -0.15 5.57 -1.78
CA MET A 75 0.28 4.16 -1.68
C MET A 75 1.79 4.03 -1.54
N MET A 76 2.22 3.12 -0.67
CA MET A 76 3.61 2.68 -0.53
C MET A 76 3.83 1.36 -1.30
N PRO A 77 4.58 1.37 -2.42
CA PRO A 77 4.75 0.19 -3.28
C PRO A 77 5.89 -0.74 -2.83
N ASP A 78 6.06 -0.94 -1.52
CA ASP A 78 7.13 -1.78 -0.95
C ASP A 78 6.56 -2.83 0.00
N LEU A 79 6.65 -4.10 -0.39
CA LEU A 79 6.12 -5.22 0.38
C LEU A 79 6.87 -5.42 1.72
N ALA A 80 8.18 -5.14 1.76
CA ALA A 80 8.96 -5.31 2.98
C ALA A 80 8.50 -4.34 4.06
N VAL A 81 8.22 -3.08 3.67
CA VAL A 81 7.67 -2.07 4.58
C VAL A 81 6.29 -2.49 5.11
N TRP A 82 5.43 -3.06 4.27
CA TRP A 82 4.14 -3.58 4.72
C TRP A 82 4.27 -4.76 5.68
N LYS A 83 5.20 -5.68 5.44
CA LYS A 83 5.49 -6.80 6.34
C LYS A 83 5.92 -6.30 7.72
N GLU A 84 6.86 -5.36 7.76
CA GLU A 84 7.32 -4.76 9.02
C GLU A 84 6.18 -4.06 9.75
N LEU A 85 5.33 -3.30 9.03
CA LEU A 85 4.17 -2.64 9.61
C LEU A 85 3.17 -3.62 10.22
N TYR A 86 2.84 -4.72 9.53
CA TYR A 86 1.90 -5.70 10.05
C TYR A 86 2.46 -6.43 11.27
N LEU A 87 3.74 -6.79 11.26
CA LEU A 87 4.39 -7.38 12.43
C LEU A 87 4.43 -6.41 13.62
N TYR A 88 4.74 -5.14 13.36
CA TYR A 88 4.71 -4.10 14.39
C TYR A 88 3.32 -3.94 15.01
N GLN A 89 2.25 -3.95 14.19
CA GLN A 89 0.87 -3.87 14.68
C GLN A 89 0.49 -5.04 15.59
N LEU A 90 1.07 -6.24 15.41
CA LEU A 90 0.77 -7.40 16.25
C LEU A 90 1.33 -7.27 17.67
N MET A 91 2.34 -6.42 17.89
CA MET A 91 2.97 -6.25 19.21
C MET A 91 2.01 -5.71 20.28
N ASP A 92 0.94 -5.02 19.86
CA ASP A 92 -0.09 -4.47 20.75
C ASP A 92 -1.21 -5.48 21.08
N TYR A 93 -1.20 -6.67 20.45
CA TYR A 93 -2.21 -7.70 20.68
C TYR A 93 -1.70 -8.79 21.61
N GLU A 94 -2.63 -9.44 22.32
CA GLU A 94 -2.30 -10.62 23.13
C GLU A 94 -1.76 -11.76 22.27
N CYS A 95 -0.81 -12.50 22.84
CA CYS A 95 -0.25 -13.69 22.22
C CYS A 95 -1.33 -14.79 22.21
N SER A 96 -1.85 -15.07 21.02
CA SER A 96 -2.92 -16.04 20.74
C SER A 96 -2.52 -16.91 19.56
N GLU A 97 -3.24 -18.01 19.33
CA GLU A 97 -3.03 -18.85 18.16
C GLU A 97 -3.18 -18.05 16.85
N GLN A 98 -4.12 -17.11 16.82
CA GLN A 98 -4.36 -16.23 15.67
C GLN A 98 -3.18 -15.27 15.43
N THR A 99 -2.69 -14.58 16.46
CA THR A 99 -1.58 -13.64 16.31
C THR A 99 -0.27 -14.35 15.95
N GLN A 100 -0.03 -15.55 16.50
CA GLN A 100 1.10 -16.41 16.13
C GLN A 100 1.02 -16.92 14.67
N ALA A 101 -0.18 -17.26 14.18
CA ALA A 101 -0.36 -17.67 12.80
C ALA A 101 -0.05 -16.53 11.81
N ILE A 102 -0.48 -15.30 12.13
CA ILE A 102 -0.19 -14.11 11.31
C ILE A 102 1.30 -13.78 11.36
N GLU A 103 1.92 -13.78 12.55
CA GLU A 103 3.35 -13.55 12.71
C GLU A 103 4.16 -14.58 11.92
N SER A 104 3.78 -15.85 11.95
CA SER A 104 4.43 -16.91 11.19
C SER A 104 4.30 -16.71 9.69
N HIS A 105 3.12 -16.32 9.19
CA HIS A 105 2.90 -16.03 7.78
C HIS A 105 3.85 -14.95 7.28
N TYR A 106 3.90 -13.81 7.98
CA TYR A 106 4.74 -12.69 7.58
C TYR A 106 6.21 -12.93 7.87
N SER A 107 6.60 -13.71 8.88
CA SER A 107 8.01 -13.99 9.19
C SER A 107 8.64 -14.98 8.22
N PHE A 108 7.89 -15.99 7.75
CA PHE A 108 8.46 -17.14 7.02
C PHE A 108 8.05 -17.28 5.55
N PHE A 109 6.98 -16.63 5.08
CA PHE A 109 6.50 -16.78 3.70
C PHE A 109 6.52 -15.47 2.90
N ILE A 110 6.99 -15.61 1.65
CA ILE A 110 7.27 -14.63 0.57
C ILE A 110 8.73 -14.14 0.53
#